data_AF-A0A2L0UHJ5-F1
#
_entry.id   AF-A0A2L0UHJ5-F1
#
_cell.length_a   1.000
_cell.length_b   1.000
_cell.length_c   1.000
_cell.angle_alpha   90.00
_cell.angle_beta   90.00
_cell.angle_gamma   90.00
#
_symmetry.space_group_name_H-M   'P 1'
#
loop_
_entity.id
_entity.type
_entity.pdbx_description
1 polymer ?
#
loop_
_entity_poly.entity_id
_entity_poly.type
_entity_poly.pdbx_seq_one_letter_code
_entity_poly.pdbx_strand_id
1 'polypeptide(L)' 'MNARNTIVLAVDDADLSEALGCSSEAVESMQNDGVLESQGQLWEIGPARDYLRDAAWADNLWH' A
#
# COMPACT_ATOMS: atom_id res chain seq x y z
N MET A 1 15.97 9.02 4.23
CA MET A 1 14.83 9.57 3.46
C MET A 1 13.81 10.05 4.47
N ASN A 2 13.34 11.31 4.37
CA ASN A 2 12.20 11.75 5.17
C ASN A 2 11.00 10.95 4.67
N ALA A 3 10.52 9.98 5.45
CA ALA A 3 9.30 9.26 5.16
C ALA A 3 8.19 10.32 5.14
N ARG A 4 7.78 10.75 3.95
CA ARG A 4 6.57 11.55 3.83
C ARG A 4 5.46 10.60 4.24
N ASN A 5 5.01 10.68 5.51
CA ASN A 5 3.82 9.97 5.97
C ASN A 5 2.69 10.35 5.02
N THR A 6 2.46 9.47 4.06
CA THR A 6 1.47 9.66 3.03
C THR A 6 0.23 9.03 3.60
N ILE A 7 -0.61 9.86 4.20
CA ILE A 7 -1.85 9.45 4.82
C ILE A 7 -2.96 9.71 3.81
N VAL A 8 -3.79 8.70 3.57
CA VAL A 8 -4.98 8.81 2.72
C VAL A 8 -6.23 8.48 3.50
N LEU A 9 -7.34 9.11 3.11
CA LEU A 9 -8.66 8.76 3.61
C LEU A 9 -9.22 7.69 2.68
N ALA A 10 -9.53 6.52 3.21
CA ALA A 10 -10.14 5.43 2.46
C ALA A 10 -11.21 4.75 3.31
N VAL A 11 -12.38 4.55 2.72
CA VAL A 11 -13.54 3.95 3.40
C VAL A 11 -13.51 2.43 3.26
N ASP A 12 -13.02 1.94 2.13
CA ASP A 12 -12.92 0.51 1.81
C ASP A 12 -11.65 0.16 1.02
N ASP A 13 -11.48 -1.12 0.71
CA ASP A 13 -10.32 -1.64 -0.01
C ASP A 13 -10.26 -1.16 -1.47
N ALA A 14 -11.40 -0.73 -2.05
CA ALA A 14 -11.43 -0.19 -3.40
C ALA A 14 -10.82 1.22 -3.44
N ASP A 15 -11.15 2.06 -2.45
CA ASP A 15 -10.51 3.36 -2.28
C ASP A 15 -8.98 3.22 -2.09
N LEU A 16 -8.56 2.24 -1.28
CA LEU A 16 -7.14 1.93 -1.07
C LEU A 16 -6.46 1.43 -2.34
N SER A 17 -7.11 0.54 -3.07
CA SER A 17 -6.66 -0.01 -4.35
C SER A 17 -6.44 1.11 -5.37
N GLU A 18 -7.36 2.07 -5.46
CA GLU A 18 -7.22 3.24 -6.32
C GLU A 18 -6.07 4.16 -5.87
N ALA A 19 -5.96 4.46 -4.57
CA ALA A 19 -4.91 5.33 -4.04
C ALA A 19 -3.50 4.75 -4.19
N LEU A 20 -3.38 3.43 -4.10
CA LEU A 20 -2.14 2.68 -4.24
C LEU A 20 -1.84 2.32 -5.71
N GLY A 21 -2.85 2.30 -6.57
CA GLY A 21 -2.73 1.86 -7.96
C GLY A 21 -2.46 0.37 -8.11
N CYS A 22 -2.92 -0.45 -7.16
CA CYS A 22 -2.75 -1.91 -7.14
C CYS A 22 -4.12 -2.62 -7.10
N SER A 23 -4.14 -3.95 -7.23
CA SER A 23 -5.39 -4.73 -7.12
C SER A 23 -5.89 -4.82 -5.68
N SER A 24 -7.20 -5.03 -5.49
CA SER A 24 -7.79 -5.24 -4.16
C SER A 24 -7.20 -6.46 -3.44
N GLU A 25 -6.84 -7.52 -4.16
CA GLU A 25 -6.15 -8.69 -3.59
C GLU A 25 -4.78 -8.32 -2.99
N ALA A 26 -4.04 -7.42 -3.64
CA ALA A 26 -2.76 -6.94 -3.13
C ALA A 26 -2.96 -6.08 -1.87
N VAL A 27 -4.03 -5.28 -1.83
CA VAL A 27 -4.40 -4.50 -0.64
C VAL A 27 -4.71 -5.43 0.54
N GLU A 28 -5.55 -6.45 0.33
CA GLU A 28 -5.90 -7.43 1.37
C GLU A 28 -4.66 -8.18 1.88
N SER A 29 -3.74 -8.58 0.99
CA SER A 29 -2.46 -9.18 1.37
C SER A 29 -1.64 -8.24 2.26
N MET A 30 -1.50 -6.97 1.87
CA MET A 30 -0.73 -5.99 2.65
C MET A 30 -1.35 -5.67 4.01
N GLN A 31 -2.68 -5.74 4.14
CA GLN A 31 -3.36 -5.64 5.44
C GLN A 31 -3.04 -6.85 6.32
N ASN A 32 -3.12 -8.06 5.76
CA ASN A 32 -2.79 -9.30 6.47
C ASN A 32 -1.32 -9.35 6.90
N ASP A 33 -0.42 -8.81 6.08
CA ASP A 33 1.01 -8.73 6.36
C ASP A 33 1.38 -7.57 7.31
N GLY A 34 0.41 -6.74 7.71
CA GLY A 34 0.60 -5.61 8.63
C GLY A 34 1.37 -4.44 8.01
N VAL A 35 1.44 -4.37 6.68
CA VAL A 35 2.11 -3.28 5.93
C VAL A 35 1.24 -2.01 5.91
N LEU A 36 -0.08 -2.18 5.95
CA LEU A 36 -1.06 -1.09 6.03
C LEU A 36 -1.52 -0.91 7.48
N GLU A 37 -1.20 0.24 8.07
CA GLU A 37 -1.74 0.63 9.38
C GLU A 37 -2.94 1.56 9.23
N SER A 38 -4.04 1.22 9.92
CA SER A 38 -5.25 2.03 9.98
C SER A 38 -5.39 2.77 11.30
N GLN A 39 -5.76 4.04 11.23
CA GLN A 39 -6.24 4.86 12.34
C GLN A 39 -7.68 5.29 12.05
N GLY A 40 -8.60 4.32 12.10
CA GLY A 40 -9.98 4.50 11.66
C GLY A 40 -10.06 4.49 10.13
N GLN A 41 -10.51 5.60 9.53
CA GLN A 41 -10.58 5.77 8.06
C GLN A 41 -9.30 6.37 7.46
N LEU A 42 -8.32 6.72 8.30
CA LEU A 42 -7.03 7.23 7.86
C LEU A 42 -6.03 6.08 7.77
N TRP A 43 -5.40 5.96 6.61
CA TRP A 43 -4.47 4.89 6.30
C TRP A 43 -3.11 5.46 5.97
N GLU A 44 -2.06 4.94 6.61
CA GLU A 44 -0.70 5.27 6.25
C GLU A 44 -0.23 4.35 5.10
N ILE A 45 -0.13 4.91 3.90
CA ILE A 45 0.23 4.17 2.68
C ILE A 45 1.69 4.33 2.27
N GLY A 46 2.49 5.05 3.07
CA GLY A 46 3.93 5.22 2.81
C GLY A 46 4.66 3.87 2.72
N PRO A 47 4.58 3.02 3.77
CA PRO A 47 5.19 1.69 3.76
C PRO A 47 4.65 0.80 2.63
N ALA A 48 3.34 0.82 2.38
CA ALA A 48 2.72 0.05 1.30
C ALA A 48 3.23 0.45 -0.09
N ARG A 49 3.44 1.74 -0.35
CA ARG A 49 4.03 2.21 -1.61
C ARG A 49 5.48 1.75 -1.79
N ASP A 50 6.27 1.80 -0.73
CA ASP A 50 7.64 1.32 -0.77
C ASP A 50 7.68 -0.20 -0.99
N TYR A 51 6.81 -0.96 -0.32
CA TYR A 51 6.63 -2.39 -0.54
C TYR A 51 6.28 -2.73 -1.99
N LEU A 52 5.27 -2.06 -2.56
CA LEU A 52 4.86 -2.27 -3.96
C LEU A 52 5.98 -1.89 -4.94
N ARG A 53 6.72 -0.82 -4.67
CA ARG A 53 7.86 -0.43 -5.51
C ARG A 53 8.96 -1.49 -5.48
N ASP A 54 9.28 -2.02 -4.31
CA ASP A 54 10.33 -3.02 -4.15
C ASP A 54 9.90 -4.36 -4.79
N ALA A 55 8.62 -4.74 -4.67
CA ALA A 55 8.05 -5.90 -5.35
C ALA A 55 8.06 -5.76 -6.88
N ALA A 56 7.65 -4.60 -7.42
CA ALA A 56 7.69 -4.32 -8.85
C ALA A 56 9.13 -4.27 -9.40
N TRP A 57 10.07 -3.77 -8.59
CA TRP A 57 11.49 -3.81 -8.93
C TRP A 57 12.04 -5.23 -8.98
N ALA A 58 11.67 -6.08 -8.01
CA ALA A 58 12.06 -7.49 -8.00
C ALA A 58 11.48 -8.23 -9.21
N ASP A 59 10.20 -8.04 -9.53
CA ASP A 59 9.56 -8.67 -10.69
C ASP A 59 10.30 -8.31 -12.01
N ASN A 60 10.67 -7.04 -12.18
CA ASN A 60 11.38 -6.56 -13.36
C ASN A 60 12.86 -7.01 -13.44
N LEU A 61 13.46 -7.47 -12.33
CA LEU A 61 14.83 -7.99 -12.29
C LEU A 61 14.88 -9.49 -12.62
N TRP A 62 13.83 -10.23 -12.30
CA TRP A 62 13.74 -11.68 -12.49
C TRP A 62 12.76 -11.98 -13.64
N HIS A 63 13.25 -11.88 -14.89
CA HIS A 63 12.55 -12.29 -16.10
C HIS A 63 13.35 -13.34 -16.88
#